data_AF-A0A2U1PNN5-F1
#
_entry.id   AF-A0A2U1PNN5-F1
#
_cell.length_a   1.000
_cell.length_b   1.000
_cell.length_c   1.000
_cell.angle_alpha   90.00
_cell.angle_beta   90.00
_cell.angle_gamma   90.00
#
_symmetry.space_group_name_H-M   'P 1'
#
loop_
_entity.id
_entity.type
_entity.pdbx_description
1 polymer ?
#
loop_
_entity_poly.entity_id
_entity_poly.type
_entity_poly.pdbx_seq_one_letter_code
_entity_poly.pdbx_strand_id
1 'polypeptide(L)'
;MADTLNINEVREACSSDELSHVFTFLESQDMTEDEGFLIRMGDESTKLRAKLDKRNDTIDEAWSFGPDNEVAKAGEHCLVESQVRDRRRLDLIAQLLLLTREGIEEKKAHIEKIKAIQTQKRVRRCPDPEYARKMIVDIDVVRVRGDSVGGIVTCIV
;
A
#
# COMPACT_ATOMS: atom_id res chain seq x y z
N MET A 1 11.19 0.15 -17.79
CA MET A 1 9.79 -0.20 -18.10
C MET A 1 9.70 -1.68 -17.81
N ALA A 2 8.96 -2.09 -16.78
CA ALA A 2 8.75 -3.52 -16.53
C ALA A 2 7.90 -4.04 -17.70
N ASP A 3 8.41 -5.04 -18.42
CA ASP A 3 7.62 -5.73 -19.44
C ASP A 3 6.36 -6.26 -18.78
N THR A 4 5.19 -5.85 -19.27
CA THR A 4 3.92 -6.32 -18.75
C THR A 4 3.80 -7.80 -19.10
N LEU A 5 4.05 -8.67 -18.11
CA LEU A 5 3.93 -10.11 -18.28
C LEU A 5 2.54 -10.45 -18.79
N ASN A 6 2.45 -11.28 -19.83
CA ASN A 6 1.16 -11.79 -20.28
C ASN A 6 0.63 -12.83 -19.28
N ILE A 7 -0.67 -13.12 -19.31
CA ILE A 7 -1.32 -14.03 -18.34
C ILE A 7 -0.64 -15.41 -18.28
N ASN A 8 -0.13 -15.92 -19.40
CA ASN A 8 0.53 -17.23 -19.43
C ASN A 8 1.88 -17.19 -18.71
N GLU A 9 2.66 -16.13 -18.89
CA GLU A 9 3.93 -15.91 -18.18
C GLU A 9 3.69 -15.79 -16.66
N VAL A 10 2.60 -15.12 -16.26
CA VAL A 10 2.24 -15.02 -14.83
C VAL A 10 1.78 -16.37 -14.25
N ARG A 11 1.10 -17.21 -15.04
CA ARG A 11 0.70 -18.56 -14.61
C ARG A 11 1.92 -19.44 -14.34
N GLU A 12 2.94 -19.34 -15.20
CA GLU A 12 4.22 -20.01 -15.00
C GLU A 12 4.92 -19.51 -13.73
N ALA A 13 5.00 -18.19 -13.54
CA ALA A 13 5.61 -17.59 -12.35
C ALA A 13 4.88 -17.98 -11.04
N CYS A 14 3.55 -18.05 -11.07
CA CYS A 14 2.72 -18.45 -9.94
C CYS A 14 2.63 -19.97 -9.74
N SER A 15 3.14 -20.77 -10.68
CA SER A 15 2.95 -22.24 -10.72
C SER A 15 1.49 -22.66 -10.50
N SER A 16 0.56 -21.90 -11.05
CA SER A 16 -0.88 -22.09 -10.83
C SER A 16 -1.69 -21.79 -12.08
N ASP A 17 -2.58 -22.72 -12.41
CA ASP A 17 -3.54 -22.57 -13.50
C ASP A 17 -4.79 -21.75 -13.11
N GLU A 18 -4.99 -21.48 -11.83
CA GLU A 18 -6.16 -20.76 -11.33
C GLU A 18 -6.00 -19.24 -11.48
N LEU A 19 -6.93 -18.62 -12.21
CA LEU A 19 -6.92 -17.16 -12.47
C LEU A 19 -6.92 -16.31 -11.20
N SER A 20 -7.55 -16.78 -10.12
CA SER A 20 -7.53 -16.05 -8.84
C SER A 20 -6.12 -15.91 -8.28
N HIS A 21 -5.27 -16.94 -8.44
CA HIS A 21 -3.88 -16.88 -8.01
C HIS A 21 -3.07 -15.94 -8.91
N VAL A 22 -3.30 -15.96 -10.22
CA VAL A 22 -2.68 -15.03 -11.19
C VAL A 22 -2.96 -13.56 -10.82
N PHE A 23 -4.22 -13.20 -10.62
CA PHE A 23 -4.57 -11.81 -10.27
C PHE A 23 -4.09 -11.43 -8.87
N THR A 24 -4.18 -12.34 -7.89
CA THR A 24 -3.63 -12.07 -6.54
C THR A 24 -2.13 -11.84 -6.59
N PHE A 25 -1.41 -12.60 -7.43
CA PHE A 25 0.03 -12.44 -7.62
C PHE A 25 0.38 -11.08 -8.23
N LEU A 26 -0.33 -10.65 -9.28
CA LEU A 26 -0.12 -9.34 -9.91
C LEU A 26 -0.33 -8.19 -8.90
N GLU A 27 -1.46 -8.18 -8.19
CA GLU A 27 -1.74 -7.16 -7.18
C GLU A 27 -0.67 -7.16 -6.07
N SER A 28 -0.18 -8.35 -5.67
CA SER A 28 0.87 -8.48 -4.65
C SER A 28 2.24 -7.97 -5.12
N GLN A 29 2.59 -8.20 -6.40
CA GLN A 29 3.81 -7.67 -6.99
C GLN A 29 3.74 -6.13 -7.02
N ASP A 30 2.64 -5.58 -7.54
CA ASP A 30 2.44 -4.14 -7.62
C ASP A 30 2.45 -3.48 -6.22
N MET A 31 1.93 -4.14 -5.19
CA MET A 31 2.05 -3.68 -3.80
C MET A 31 3.51 -3.66 -3.33
N THR A 32 4.29 -4.70 -3.66
CA THR A 32 5.70 -4.80 -3.28
C THR A 32 6.53 -3.68 -3.94
N GLU A 33 6.22 -3.37 -5.20
CA GLU A 33 6.86 -2.26 -5.92
C GLU A 33 6.52 -0.90 -5.29
N ASP A 34 5.27 -0.69 -4.88
CA ASP A 34 4.82 0.50 -4.16
C ASP A 34 5.47 0.63 -2.77
N GLU A 35 5.60 -0.46 -2.02
CA GLU A 35 6.32 -0.47 -0.74
C GLU A 35 7.79 -0.06 -0.92
N GLY A 36 8.46 -0.60 -1.94
CA GLY A 36 9.80 -0.19 -2.31
C GLY A 36 9.88 1.28 -2.70
N PHE A 37 8.88 1.81 -3.41
CA PHE A 37 8.78 3.22 -3.75
C PHE A 37 8.59 4.11 -2.50
N LEU A 38 7.73 3.71 -1.56
CA LEU A 38 7.52 4.43 -0.29
C LEU A 38 8.82 4.58 0.50
N ILE A 39 9.64 3.53 0.57
CA ILE A 39 10.94 3.58 1.25
C ILE A 39 11.85 4.63 0.59
N ARG A 40 12.02 4.55 -0.73
CA ARG A 40 12.89 5.48 -1.47
C ARG A 40 12.44 6.94 -1.32
N MET A 41 11.15 7.20 -1.49
CA MET A 41 10.60 8.55 -1.36
C MET A 41 10.59 9.05 0.09
N GLY A 42 10.44 8.14 1.07
CA GLY A 42 10.56 8.45 2.49
C GLY A 42 11.98 8.91 2.86
N ASP A 43 12.99 8.23 2.34
CA ASP A 43 14.41 8.63 2.51
C ASP A 43 14.68 9.98 1.86
N GLU A 44 14.15 10.22 0.66
CA GLU A 44 14.28 11.50 -0.04
C GLU A 44 13.60 12.64 0.72
N SER A 45 12.40 12.41 1.25
CA SER A 45 11.69 13.35 2.13
C SER A 45 12.53 13.71 3.35
N THR A 46 13.14 12.72 4.00
CA THR A 46 13.97 12.91 5.20
C THR A 46 15.23 13.72 4.88
N LYS A 47 15.92 13.41 3.78
CA LYS A 47 17.09 14.16 3.32
C LYS A 47 16.74 15.62 2.99
N LEU A 48 15.61 15.84 2.31
CA LEU A 48 15.15 17.18 1.95
C LEU A 48 14.75 17.99 3.18
N ARG A 49 14.09 17.36 4.18
CA ARG A 49 13.76 17.98 5.46
C ARG A 49 15.02 18.44 6.20
N ALA A 50 16.01 17.57 6.34
CA ALA A 50 17.29 17.92 6.97
C ALA A 50 18.01 19.09 6.27
N LYS A 51 17.94 19.16 4.93
CA LYS A 51 18.46 20.30 4.16
C LYS A 51 17.72 21.60 4.50
N LEU A 52 16.39 21.54 4.63
CA LEU A 52 15.56 22.68 4.98
C LEU A 52 15.81 23.13 6.42
N ASP A 53 15.98 22.21 7.36
CA ASP A 53 16.27 22.51 8.77
C ASP A 53 17.59 23.27 8.89
N LYS A 54 18.67 22.74 8.30
CA LYS A 54 19.97 23.44 8.25
C LYS A 54 19.87 24.83 7.60
N ARG A 55 19.01 24.98 6.59
CA ARG A 55 18.81 26.27 5.92
C ARG A 55 18.07 27.25 6.82
N ASN A 56 17.09 26.78 7.60
CA ASN A 56 16.40 27.60 8.60
C ASN A 56 17.40 28.06 9.68
N ASP A 57 18.29 27.18 10.15
CA ASP A 57 19.33 27.58 11.12
C ASP A 57 20.22 28.72 10.57
N THR A 58 20.56 28.67 9.28
CA THR A 58 21.35 29.73 8.61
C THR A 58 20.56 31.04 8.47
N ILE A 59 19.25 30.95 8.23
CA ILE A 59 18.35 32.11 8.17
C ILE A 59 18.25 32.76 9.56
N ASP A 60 18.09 31.95 10.62
CA ASP A 60 18.03 32.43 11.99
C ASP A 60 19.36 33.08 12.44
N GLU A 61 20.49 32.50 12.02
CA GLU A 61 21.81 33.10 12.22
C GLU A 61 21.92 34.45 11.48
N ALA A 62 21.50 34.52 10.22
CA ALA A 62 21.49 35.77 9.45
C ALA A 62 20.62 36.84 10.13
N TRP A 63 19.47 36.46 10.65
CA TRP A 63 18.57 37.34 11.39
C TRP A 63 19.19 37.85 12.69
N SER A 64 20.01 37.03 13.37
CA SER A 64 20.66 37.39 14.64
C SER A 64 21.67 38.56 14.53
N PHE A 65 22.17 38.88 13.34
CA PHE A 65 23.04 40.04 13.10
C PHE A 65 22.29 41.38 13.16
N GLY A 66 20.96 41.36 13.23
CA GLY A 66 20.12 42.54 13.39
C GLY A 66 19.83 43.29 12.08
N PRO A 67 18.83 44.19 12.10
CA PRO A 67 18.28 44.82 10.91
C PRO A 67 19.22 45.83 10.23
N ASP A 68 20.22 46.34 10.96
CA ASP A 68 21.16 47.35 10.48
C ASP A 68 22.29 46.73 9.62
N ASN A 69 22.44 45.40 9.65
CA ASN A 69 23.37 44.70 8.79
C ASN A 69 22.70 44.38 7.44
N GLU A 70 22.84 45.31 6.48
CA GLU A 70 22.22 45.22 5.16
C GLU A 70 22.58 43.94 4.39
N VAL A 71 23.82 43.46 4.54
CA VAL A 71 24.29 42.22 3.87
C VAL A 71 23.62 40.99 4.48
N ALA A 72 23.53 40.92 5.82
CA ALA A 72 22.85 39.81 6.51
C ALA A 72 21.37 39.76 6.12
N LYS A 73 20.69 40.91 6.10
CA LYS A 73 19.29 41.04 5.67
C LYS A 73 19.06 40.61 4.22
N ALA A 74 19.93 41.06 3.30
CA ALA A 74 19.85 40.65 1.89
C ALA A 74 20.11 39.15 1.72
N GLY A 75 21.06 38.60 2.50
CA GLY A 75 21.35 37.18 2.55
C GLY A 75 20.15 36.36 3.02
N GLU A 76 19.54 36.74 4.15
CA GLU A 76 18.32 36.14 4.70
C GLU A 76 17.21 36.05 3.65
N HIS A 77 16.90 37.18 2.98
CA HIS A 77 15.87 37.24 1.95
C HIS A 77 16.16 36.27 0.78
N CYS A 78 17.38 36.30 0.24
CA CYS A 78 17.79 35.39 -0.83
C CYS A 78 17.67 33.92 -0.41
N LEU A 79 18.02 33.59 0.84
CA LEU A 79 17.92 32.23 1.37
C LEU A 79 16.47 31.78 1.45
N VAL A 80 15.58 32.61 2.01
CA VAL A 80 14.14 32.36 2.09
C VAL A 80 13.54 32.13 0.70
N GLU A 81 13.81 33.02 -0.25
CA GLU A 81 13.32 32.89 -1.64
C GLU A 81 13.82 31.60 -2.31
N SER A 82 15.11 31.29 -2.16
CA SER A 82 15.70 30.09 -2.77
C SER A 82 15.13 28.79 -2.22
N GLN A 83 14.65 28.79 -0.96
CA GLN A 83 14.15 27.63 -0.25
C GLN A 83 12.69 27.27 -0.58
N VAL A 84 11.93 28.20 -1.19
CA VAL A 84 10.51 27.98 -1.55
C VAL A 84 10.31 26.74 -2.42
N ARG A 85 11.20 26.52 -3.41
CA ARG A 85 11.11 25.36 -4.31
C ARG A 85 11.34 24.04 -3.57
N ASP A 86 12.27 24.02 -2.62
CA ASP A 86 12.57 22.83 -1.82
C ASP A 86 11.42 22.49 -0.86
N ARG A 87 10.77 23.50 -0.26
CA ARG A 87 9.54 23.28 0.54
C ARG A 87 8.41 22.72 -0.31
N ARG A 88 8.17 23.29 -1.49
CA ARG A 88 7.14 22.79 -2.41
C ARG A 88 7.44 21.36 -2.89
N ARG A 89 8.70 21.01 -3.12
CA ARG A 89 9.09 19.64 -3.43
C ARG A 89 8.78 18.69 -2.27
N LEU A 90 9.03 19.10 -1.03
CA LEU A 90 8.70 18.30 0.16
C LEU A 90 7.18 18.05 0.26
N ASP A 91 6.36 19.07 0.00
CA ASP A 91 4.90 18.94 0.01
C ASP A 91 4.39 17.97 -1.05
N LEU A 92 4.96 18.02 -2.27
CA LEU A 92 4.63 17.09 -3.34
C LEU A 92 5.04 15.65 -3.01
N ILE A 93 6.20 15.45 -2.39
CA ILE A 93 6.62 14.12 -1.92
C ILE A 93 5.63 13.61 -0.86
N ALA A 94 5.18 14.46 0.07
CA ALA A 94 4.21 14.06 1.08
C ALA A 94 2.87 13.62 0.46
N GLN A 95 2.36 14.35 -0.55
CA GLN A 95 1.16 13.96 -1.29
C GLN A 95 1.34 12.64 -2.04
N LEU A 96 2.49 12.45 -2.67
CA LEU A 96 2.79 11.21 -3.41
C LEU A 96 2.86 10.00 -2.47
N LEU A 97 3.49 10.14 -1.30
CA LEU A 97 3.52 9.11 -0.27
C LEU A 97 2.12 8.74 0.25
N LEU A 98 1.22 9.73 0.39
CA LEU A 98 -0.18 9.48 0.77
C LEU A 98 -0.91 8.68 -0.31
N LEU A 99 -0.85 9.12 -1.56
CA LEU A 99 -1.49 8.44 -2.69
C LEU A 99 -0.98 7.00 -2.86
N THR A 100 0.32 6.76 -2.71
CA THR A 100 0.87 5.41 -2.79
C THR A 100 0.34 4.52 -1.66
N ARG A 101 0.20 5.04 -0.43
CA ARG A 101 -0.39 4.28 0.69
C ARG A 101 -1.84 3.93 0.44
N GLU A 102 -2.63 4.87 -0.09
CA GLU A 102 -4.01 4.63 -0.48
C GLU A 102 -4.09 3.53 -1.55
N GLY A 103 -3.24 3.60 -2.58
CA GLY A 103 -3.15 2.57 -3.62
C GLY A 103 -2.82 1.18 -3.08
N ILE A 104 -1.93 1.08 -2.07
CA ILE A 104 -1.65 -0.20 -1.40
C ILE A 104 -2.90 -0.75 -0.70
N GLU A 105 -3.68 0.09 -0.01
CA GLU A 105 -4.92 -0.36 0.66
C GLU A 105 -6.00 -0.77 -0.36
N GLU A 106 -6.08 -0.07 -1.50
CA GLU A 106 -6.96 -0.47 -2.61
C GLU A 106 -6.59 -1.85 -3.17
N LYS A 107 -5.30 -2.09 -3.42
CA LYS A 107 -4.79 -3.39 -3.90
C LYS A 107 -5.05 -4.51 -2.89
N LYS A 108 -4.90 -4.25 -1.58
CA LYS A 108 -5.30 -5.20 -0.53
C LYS A 108 -6.78 -5.55 -0.62
N ALA A 109 -7.65 -4.55 -0.83
CA ALA A 109 -9.08 -4.79 -1.00
C ALA A 109 -9.40 -5.60 -2.27
N HIS A 110 -8.65 -5.39 -3.37
CA HIS A 110 -8.76 -6.20 -4.59
C HIS A 110 -8.44 -7.67 -4.33
N ILE A 111 -7.33 -7.95 -3.63
CA ILE A 111 -6.92 -9.31 -3.26
C ILE A 111 -8.02 -9.99 -2.44
N GLU A 112 -8.57 -9.32 -1.43
CA GLU A 112 -9.64 -9.89 -0.60
C GLU A 112 -10.92 -10.16 -1.41
N LYS A 113 -11.27 -9.28 -2.35
CA LYS A 113 -12.38 -9.49 -3.28
C LYS A 113 -12.16 -10.74 -4.15
N ILE A 114 -10.95 -10.93 -4.68
CA ILE A 114 -10.59 -12.10 -5.50
C ILE A 114 -10.71 -13.39 -4.67
N LYS A 115 -10.15 -13.41 -3.45
CA LYS A 115 -10.24 -14.55 -2.52
C LYS A 115 -11.68 -14.90 -2.14
N ALA A 116 -12.51 -13.89 -1.91
CA ALA A 116 -13.92 -14.08 -1.59
C ALA A 116 -14.68 -14.78 -2.73
N ILE A 117 -14.45 -14.35 -3.99
CA ILE A 117 -15.07 -14.96 -5.17
C ILE A 117 -14.62 -16.42 -5.34
N GLN A 118 -13.33 -16.70 -5.14
CA GLN A 118 -12.80 -18.06 -5.21
C GLN A 118 -13.43 -18.97 -4.15
N THR A 119 -13.60 -18.47 -2.92
CA THR A 119 -14.22 -19.20 -1.81
C THR A 119 -15.68 -19.55 -2.13
N GLN A 120 -16.45 -18.58 -2.65
CA GLN A 120 -17.85 -18.82 -3.03
C GLN A 120 -18.00 -19.87 -4.14
N LYS A 121 -17.08 -19.89 -5.12
CA LYS A 121 -17.06 -20.94 -6.17
C LYS A 121 -16.82 -22.33 -5.60
N ARG A 122 -16.03 -22.46 -4.52
CA ARG A 122 -15.79 -23.75 -3.86
C ARG A 122 -17.02 -24.23 -3.08
N VAL A 123 -17.74 -23.34 -2.40
CA VAL A 123 -18.97 -23.67 -1.65
C VAL A 123 -20.13 -24.09 -2.57
N ARG A 124 -20.27 -23.47 -3.75
CA ARG A 124 -21.33 -23.81 -4.72
C ARG A 124 -21.17 -25.17 -5.43
N ARG A 125 -20.15 -25.97 -5.09
CA ARG A 125 -19.98 -27.34 -5.63
C ARG A 125 -20.86 -28.39 -4.95
N CYS A 126 -21.60 -28.04 -3.91
CA CYS A 126 -22.54 -28.95 -3.28
C CYS A 126 -23.71 -29.24 -4.26
N PRO A 127 -23.98 -30.50 -4.66
CA PRO A 127 -24.96 -30.84 -5.70
C PRO A 127 -26.40 -30.46 -5.36
N ASP A 128 -26.72 -30.32 -4.07
CA ASP A 128 -28.03 -29.91 -3.57
C ASP A 128 -27.94 -28.55 -2.85
N PRO A 129 -28.56 -27.49 -3.41
CA PRO A 129 -28.53 -26.15 -2.83
C PRO A 129 -29.38 -26.00 -1.56
N GLU A 130 -30.33 -26.88 -1.27
CA GLU A 130 -30.99 -26.91 0.06
C GLU A 130 -30.08 -27.54 1.11
N TYR A 131 -29.43 -28.65 0.78
CA TYR A 131 -28.51 -29.33 1.69
C TYR A 131 -27.30 -28.45 2.03
N ALA A 132 -26.73 -27.77 1.03
CA ALA A 132 -25.64 -26.81 1.21
C ALA A 132 -26.03 -25.69 2.20
N ARG A 133 -27.27 -25.19 2.10
CA ARG A 133 -27.78 -24.15 3.01
C ARG A 133 -27.93 -24.66 4.43
N LYS A 134 -28.42 -25.89 4.62
CA LYS A 134 -28.49 -26.53 5.95
C LYS A 134 -27.10 -26.69 6.56
N MET A 135 -26.12 -27.17 5.79
CA MET A 135 -24.73 -27.30 6.26
C MET A 135 -24.12 -25.95 6.66
N ILE A 136 -24.35 -24.87 5.90
CA ILE A 136 -23.86 -23.53 6.25
C ILE A 136 -24.45 -23.05 7.59
N VAL A 137 -25.77 -23.22 7.78
CA VAL A 137 -26.46 -22.86 9.03
C VAL A 137 -25.91 -23.66 10.21
N ASP A 138 -25.70 -24.97 10.03
CA ASP A 138 -25.16 -25.83 11.09
C ASP A 138 -23.72 -25.44 11.45
N ILE A 139 -22.88 -25.14 10.45
CA ILE A 139 -21.52 -24.63 10.66
C ILE A 139 -21.56 -23.31 11.45
N ASP A 140 -22.45 -22.38 11.11
CA ASP A 140 -22.58 -21.11 11.83
C ASP A 140 -23.02 -21.31 13.29
N VAL A 141 -23.94 -22.24 13.56
CA VAL A 141 -24.35 -22.59 14.93
C VAL A 141 -23.18 -23.15 15.74
N VAL A 142 -22.40 -24.06 15.16
CA VAL A 142 -21.21 -24.64 15.82
C VAL A 142 -20.13 -23.57 16.03
N ARG A 143 -19.96 -22.66 15.06
CA ARG A 143 -18.99 -21.56 15.15
C ARG A 143 -19.34 -20.56 16.26
N VAL A 144 -20.63 -20.22 16.41
CA VAL A 144 -21.12 -19.34 17.49
C VAL A 144 -20.99 -20.01 18.87
N ARG A 145 -21.13 -21.34 18.93
CA ARG A 145 -20.95 -22.10 20.17
C ARG A 145 -19.48 -22.30 20.56
N GLY A 146 -18.53 -22.08 19.64
CA GLY A 146 -17.10 -22.22 19.91
C GLY A 146 -16.58 -23.66 19.90
N ASP A 147 -17.38 -24.63 19.42
CA ASP A 147 -17.10 -26.06 19.54
C ASP A 147 -16.24 -26.65 18.39
N SER A 148 -15.73 -25.82 17.48
CA SER A 148 -14.99 -26.33 16.32
C SER A 148 -13.49 -26.55 16.61
N VAL A 149 -13.10 -27.80 16.87
CA VAL A 149 -11.76 -28.31 16.53
C VAL A 149 -11.83 -28.78 15.08
N GLY A 150 -11.13 -28.11 14.16
CA GLY A 150 -11.25 -28.30 12.71
C GLY A 150 -11.31 -29.76 12.27
N GLY A 151 -12.50 -30.23 11.89
CA GLY A 151 -12.75 -31.59 11.40
C GLY A 151 -13.06 -31.60 9.90
N ILE A 152 -12.60 -32.63 9.20
CA ILE A 152 -12.97 -32.89 7.80
C ILE A 152 -14.37 -33.48 7.78
N VAL A 153 -15.34 -32.74 7.27
CA VAL A 153 -16.71 -33.24 7.04
C VAL A 153 -16.70 -34.05 5.74
N THR A 154 -16.66 -35.37 5.85
CA THR A 154 -16.92 -36.27 4.72
C THR A 154 -18.43 -36.37 4.48
N CYS A 155 -18.85 -36.26 3.22
CA CYS A 155 -20.26 -36.42 2.85
C CYS A 155 -20.79 -37.77 3.34
N ILE A 156 -21.92 -37.75 4.04
CA ILE A 156 -22.68 -38.96 4.36
C ILE A 156 -23.47 -39.32 3.09
N VAL A 157 -23.21 -40.51 2.55
CA VAL A 157 -23.88 -41.09 1.37
C VAL A 157 -25.24 -41.65 1.75
#